data_AF-A0A1V3BDE8-F1
#
_entry.id   AF-A0A1V3BDE8-F1
#
_cell.length_a   1.000
_cell.length_b   1.000
_cell.length_c   1.000
_cell.angle_alpha   90.00
_cell.angle_beta   90.00
_cell.angle_gamma   90.00
#
_symmetry.space_group_name_H-M   'P 1'
#
loop_
_entity.id
_entity.type
_entity.pdbx_description
1 polymer ?
#
loop_
_entity_poly.entity_id
_entity_poly.type
_entity_poly.pdbx_seq_one_letter_code
_entity_poly.pdbx_strand_id
1 'polypeptide(L)'
;MKTIEWNEEQRKAFQDLLREFVVLIDAKVQEGKQTGKTPTNPKYASYQRGLNKFLTPWGYACKISPGSHGRLSHEPSIAFCRQDILGEGFVNREKPTPKKGFFIWLAYYWRNDAEKIDLCIGRSIEENGEKECQKCPAYDKIVIENACYQKLYDDLEADLESITDYFLHLINEFNQIPTAYFELEPSSASH
;
A
#
# COMPACT_ATOMS: atom_id res chain seq x y z
N MET A 1 -11.06 -4.88 16.85
CA MET A 1 -11.96 -4.18 15.90
C MET A 1 -12.92 -5.21 15.31
N LYS A 2 -14.12 -4.84 14.84
CA LYS A 2 -14.97 -5.81 14.11
C LYS A 2 -14.31 -6.16 12.76
N THR A 3 -14.43 -7.41 12.33
CA THR A 3 -14.01 -7.84 10.99
C THR A 3 -14.70 -6.98 9.94
N ILE A 4 -13.90 -6.43 9.03
CA ILE A 4 -14.37 -5.70 7.85
C ILE A 4 -14.70 -6.73 6.79
N GLU A 5 -15.95 -6.66 6.32
CA GLU A 5 -16.48 -7.44 5.21
C GLU A 5 -17.11 -6.46 4.22
N TRP A 6 -16.88 -6.71 2.93
CA TRP A 6 -17.48 -5.93 1.86
C TRP A 6 -18.56 -6.72 1.16
N ASN A 7 -19.67 -6.06 0.88
CA ASN A 7 -20.70 -6.60 -0.02
C ASN A 7 -20.21 -6.56 -1.48
N GLU A 8 -21.00 -7.16 -2.38
CA GLU A 8 -20.65 -7.24 -3.80
C GLU A 8 -20.39 -5.87 -4.45
N GLU A 9 -21.18 -4.85 -4.10
CA GLU A 9 -21.02 -3.50 -4.65
C GLU A 9 -19.70 -2.85 -4.18
N GLN A 10 -19.34 -3.04 -2.92
CA GLN A 10 -18.09 -2.52 -2.34
C GLN A 10 -16.86 -3.24 -2.90
N ARG A 11 -16.94 -4.57 -3.04
CA ARG A 11 -15.90 -5.38 -3.68
C ARG A 11 -15.68 -4.91 -5.12
N LYS A 12 -16.76 -4.79 -5.89
CA LYS A 12 -16.71 -4.30 -7.26
C LYS A 12 -16.11 -2.88 -7.34
N ALA A 13 -16.52 -1.97 -6.45
CA ALA A 13 -15.98 -0.61 -6.44
C ALA A 13 -14.47 -0.58 -6.17
N PHE A 14 -13.97 -1.43 -5.26
CA PHE A 14 -12.53 -1.56 -5.03
C PHE A 14 -11.80 -2.14 -6.26
N GLN A 15 -12.34 -3.19 -6.86
CA GLN A 15 -11.78 -3.82 -8.05
C GLN A 15 -11.71 -2.85 -9.23
N ASP A 16 -12.75 -2.04 -9.45
CA ASP A 16 -12.78 -1.00 -10.48
C ASP A 16 -11.69 0.06 -10.25
N LEU A 17 -11.40 0.40 -8.99
CA LEU A 17 -10.27 1.28 -8.64
C LEU A 17 -8.93 0.61 -8.95
N LEU A 18 -8.76 -0.69 -8.67
CA LEU A 18 -7.53 -1.42 -9.03
C LEU A 18 -7.32 -1.47 -10.55
N ARG A 19 -8.40 -1.68 -11.32
CA ARG A 19 -8.35 -1.60 -12.79
C ARG A 19 -7.94 -0.22 -13.26
N GLU A 20 -8.52 0.85 -12.70
CA GLU A 20 -8.15 2.23 -13.05
C GLU A 20 -6.66 2.50 -12.77
N PHE A 21 -6.13 2.00 -11.64
CA PHE A 21 -4.71 2.09 -11.33
C PHE A 21 -3.84 1.45 -12.42
N VAL A 22 -4.12 0.20 -12.79
CA VAL A 22 -3.35 -0.52 -13.81
C VAL A 22 -3.47 0.16 -15.18
N VAL A 23 -4.66 0.59 -15.57
CA VAL A 23 -4.89 1.32 -16.83
C VAL A 23 -4.05 2.60 -16.90
N LEU A 24 -3.94 3.36 -15.80
CA LEU A 24 -3.10 4.57 -15.76
C LEU A 24 -1.62 4.27 -15.97
N ILE A 25 -1.13 3.14 -15.43
CA ILE A 25 0.26 2.70 -15.58
C ILE A 25 0.50 2.20 -17.01
N ASP A 26 -0.34 1.29 -17.50
CA ASP A 26 -0.20 0.70 -18.83
C ASP A 26 -0.26 1.75 -19.92
N ALA A 27 -1.12 2.77 -19.78
CA ALA A 27 -1.15 3.90 -20.71
C ALA A 27 0.22 4.59 -20.85
N LYS A 28 0.94 4.77 -19.73
CA LYS A 28 2.28 5.36 -19.72
C LYS A 28 3.36 4.44 -20.27
N VAL A 29 3.23 3.14 -20.02
CA VAL A 29 4.10 2.13 -20.62
C VAL A 29 3.94 2.12 -22.14
N GLN A 30 2.71 2.13 -22.65
CA GLN A 30 2.43 2.14 -24.08
C GLN A 30 2.88 3.44 -24.75
N GLU A 31 2.66 4.60 -24.12
CA GLU A 31 3.19 5.89 -24.60
C GLU A 31 4.73 5.85 -24.76
N GLY A 32 5.44 5.28 -23.78
CA GLY A 32 6.89 5.10 -23.84
C GLY A 32 7.34 4.19 -24.98
N LYS A 33 6.64 3.06 -25.17
CA LYS A 33 6.90 2.13 -26.29
C LYS A 33 6.71 2.80 -27.65
N GLN A 34 5.63 3.55 -27.84
CA GLN A 34 5.31 4.23 -29.10
C GLN A 34 6.32 5.35 -29.43
N THR A 35 6.81 6.06 -28.41
CA THR A 35 7.69 7.21 -28.59
C THR A 35 9.18 6.86 -28.49
N GLY A 36 9.52 5.63 -28.11
CA GLY A 36 10.90 5.21 -27.82
C GLY A 36 11.52 5.89 -26.58
N LYS A 37 10.69 6.48 -25.71
CA LYS A 37 11.13 7.22 -24.51
C LYS A 37 10.84 6.43 -23.24
N THR A 38 11.56 6.76 -22.17
CA THR A 38 11.26 6.22 -20.84
C THR A 38 9.84 6.63 -20.40
N PRO A 39 9.00 5.67 -19.96
CA PRO A 39 7.65 5.97 -19.45
C PRO A 39 7.68 7.01 -18.33
N THR A 40 6.73 7.94 -18.37
CA THR A 40 6.57 9.01 -17.39
C THR A 40 5.51 8.65 -16.34
N ASN A 41 5.53 9.33 -15.20
CA ASN A 41 4.49 9.15 -14.19
C ASN A 41 3.11 9.56 -14.74
N PRO A 42 2.05 8.79 -14.46
CA PRO A 42 0.69 9.22 -14.76
C PRO A 42 0.26 10.38 -13.86
N LYS A 43 -0.82 11.06 -14.23
CA LYS A 43 -1.53 11.97 -13.33
C LYS A 43 -2.48 11.14 -12.46
N TYR A 44 -2.14 10.95 -11.20
CA TYR A 44 -2.88 10.08 -10.28
C TYR A 44 -3.63 10.84 -9.17
N ALA A 45 -3.61 12.17 -9.18
CA ALA A 45 -4.16 12.97 -8.07
C ALA A 45 -5.69 12.84 -7.92
N SER A 46 -6.43 12.78 -9.02
CA SER A 46 -7.89 12.54 -9.00
C SER A 46 -8.21 11.11 -8.55
N TYR A 47 -7.54 10.13 -9.14
CA TYR A 47 -7.66 8.72 -8.80
C TYR A 47 -7.39 8.47 -7.30
N GLN A 48 -6.28 9.01 -6.77
CA GLN A 48 -5.95 8.89 -5.34
C GLN A 48 -7.02 9.51 -4.44
N ARG A 49 -7.69 10.60 -4.86
CA ARG A 49 -8.80 11.18 -4.08
C ARG A 49 -10.03 10.26 -4.11
N GLY A 50 -10.34 9.66 -5.25
CA GLY A 50 -11.42 8.68 -5.39
C GLY A 50 -11.18 7.46 -4.49
N LEU A 51 -9.98 6.89 -4.56
CA LEU A 51 -9.58 5.76 -3.74
C LEU A 51 -9.61 6.10 -2.24
N ASN A 52 -9.10 7.26 -1.81
CA ASN A 52 -9.21 7.70 -0.43
C ASN A 52 -10.65 7.87 0.04
N LYS A 53 -11.55 8.39 -0.81
CA LYS A 53 -12.97 8.51 -0.49
C LYS A 53 -13.61 7.14 -0.24
N PHE A 54 -13.25 6.13 -1.03
CA PHE A 54 -13.69 4.75 -0.83
C PHE A 54 -13.12 4.14 0.46
N LEU A 55 -11.85 4.42 0.79
CA LEU A 55 -11.16 3.83 1.95
C LEU A 55 -11.51 4.46 3.31
N THR A 56 -11.91 5.74 3.31
CA THR A 56 -12.14 6.51 4.55
C THR A 56 -13.16 5.84 5.51
N PRO A 57 -14.31 5.31 5.05
CA PRO A 57 -15.25 4.61 5.94
C PRO A 57 -14.67 3.38 6.65
N TRP A 58 -13.57 2.82 6.12
CA TRP A 58 -12.90 1.63 6.65
C TRP A 58 -11.71 1.99 7.54
N GLY A 59 -11.44 3.28 7.77
CA GLY A 59 -10.33 3.75 8.60
C GLY A 59 -8.97 3.71 7.90
N TYR A 60 -8.95 3.76 6.56
CA TYR A 60 -7.71 3.76 5.77
C TYR A 60 -7.57 5.01 4.90
N ALA A 61 -6.33 5.41 4.69
CA ALA A 61 -5.93 6.41 3.70
C ALA A 61 -4.77 5.85 2.86
N CYS A 62 -4.69 6.26 1.59
CA CYS A 62 -3.69 5.75 0.65
C CYS A 62 -2.76 6.83 0.08
N LYS A 63 -1.56 6.37 -0.28
CA LYS A 63 -0.59 7.13 -1.07
C LYS A 63 -0.13 6.31 -2.27
N ILE A 64 -0.25 6.91 -3.44
CA ILE A 64 0.26 6.33 -4.69
C ILE A 64 1.70 6.78 -4.89
N SER A 65 2.54 5.82 -5.29
CA SER A 65 3.94 5.99 -5.63
C SER A 65 4.18 5.41 -7.02
N PRO A 66 3.97 6.18 -8.10
CA PRO A 66 4.15 5.66 -9.44
C PRO A 66 5.61 5.61 -9.88
N GLY A 67 6.50 6.34 -9.20
CA GLY A 67 7.90 6.46 -9.56
C GLY A 67 8.52 7.81 -9.18
N SER A 68 9.81 7.96 -9.46
CA SER A 68 10.65 9.05 -8.97
C SER A 68 11.12 9.94 -10.11
N HIS A 69 11.33 11.23 -9.84
CA HIS A 69 11.85 12.20 -10.82
C HIS A 69 11.04 12.25 -12.13
N GLY A 70 9.72 12.08 -12.03
CA GLY A 70 8.81 12.09 -13.19
C GLY A 70 8.85 10.84 -14.07
N ARG A 71 9.68 9.85 -13.74
CA ARG A 71 9.79 8.57 -14.42
C ARG A 71 9.01 7.50 -13.69
N LEU A 72 8.34 6.66 -14.45
CA LEU A 72 7.62 5.50 -13.94
C LEU A 72 8.61 4.52 -13.28
N SER A 73 8.29 4.08 -12.06
CA SER A 73 8.99 2.98 -11.36
C SER A 73 8.81 1.67 -12.14
N HIS A 74 9.61 0.64 -11.86
CA HIS A 74 9.31 -0.73 -12.31
C HIS A 74 8.15 -1.37 -11.55
N GLU A 75 7.90 -0.88 -10.33
CA GLU A 75 6.85 -1.32 -9.41
C GLU A 75 6.07 -0.11 -8.89
N PRO A 76 5.30 0.59 -9.74
CA PRO A 76 4.29 1.54 -9.27
C PRO A 76 3.42 0.89 -8.20
N SER A 77 3.17 1.61 -7.12
CA SER A 77 2.50 1.02 -5.97
C SER A 77 1.53 1.95 -5.26
N ILE A 78 0.71 1.35 -4.40
CA ILE A 78 -0.20 1.99 -3.48
C ILE A 78 0.14 1.52 -2.08
N ALA A 79 0.42 2.46 -1.18
CA ALA A 79 0.48 2.19 0.26
C ALA A 79 -0.87 2.54 0.88
N PHE A 80 -1.47 1.61 1.62
CA PHE A 80 -2.70 1.78 2.39
C PHE A 80 -2.33 1.82 3.87
N CYS A 81 -2.50 2.98 4.49
CA CYS A 81 -2.18 3.21 5.88
C CYS A 81 -3.48 3.27 6.71
N ARG A 82 -3.46 2.59 7.85
CA ARG A 82 -4.46 2.78 8.90
C ARG A 82 -4.44 4.24 9.38
N GLN A 83 -5.60 4.89 9.48
CA GLN A 83 -5.70 6.31 9.84
C GLN A 83 -5.48 6.56 11.34
N ASP A 84 -5.82 5.59 12.19
CA ASP A 84 -5.70 5.69 13.65
C ASP A 84 -4.26 5.61 14.17
N ILE A 85 -3.31 5.34 13.28
CA ILE A 85 -1.87 5.35 13.57
C ILE A 85 -1.13 6.43 12.78
N LEU A 86 -1.83 7.35 12.09
CA LEU A 86 -1.20 8.49 11.44
C LEU A 86 -1.18 9.68 12.39
N GLY A 87 0.01 10.22 12.66
CA GLY A 87 0.13 11.47 13.42
C GLY A 87 1.38 11.55 14.26
N GLU A 88 1.44 12.61 15.05
CA GLU A 88 2.47 12.73 16.08
C GLU A 88 2.31 11.63 17.13
N GLY A 89 3.44 11.08 17.60
CA GLY A 89 3.45 9.97 18.55
C GLY A 89 3.45 8.57 17.92
N PHE A 90 3.23 8.45 16.62
CA PHE A 90 3.27 7.16 15.91
C PHE A 90 4.44 7.06 14.92
N VAL A 91 4.87 5.82 14.62
CA VAL A 91 5.93 5.55 13.64
C VAL A 91 5.50 6.02 12.25
N ASN A 92 4.23 5.88 11.90
CA ASN A 92 3.69 6.41 10.65
C ASN A 92 3.52 7.94 10.74
N ARG A 93 3.87 8.64 9.66
CA ARG A 93 3.71 10.11 9.59
C ARG A 93 2.24 10.51 9.53
N GLU A 94 1.96 11.79 9.79
CA GLU A 94 0.62 12.39 9.65
C GLU A 94 -0.02 12.14 8.27
N LYS A 95 0.78 12.12 7.19
CA LYS A 95 0.31 11.83 5.83
C LYS A 95 0.76 10.45 5.39
N PRO A 96 -0.11 9.66 4.74
CA PRO A 96 0.25 8.35 4.18
C PRO A 96 1.48 8.44 3.29
N THR A 97 2.42 7.52 3.50
CA THR A 97 3.65 7.44 2.70
C THR A 97 4.24 6.03 2.82
N PRO A 98 4.77 5.45 1.72
CA PRO A 98 5.52 4.20 1.81
C PRO A 98 6.92 4.38 2.43
N LYS A 99 7.37 5.62 2.62
CA LYS A 99 8.74 5.92 3.08
C LYS A 99 8.95 5.78 4.59
N LYS A 100 7.88 5.72 5.37
CA LYS A 100 7.96 5.67 6.83
C LYS A 100 6.73 5.02 7.43
N GLY A 101 6.95 3.96 8.22
CA GLY A 101 5.91 3.25 8.97
C GLY A 101 5.45 1.95 8.34
N PHE A 102 4.34 1.43 8.84
CA PHE A 102 3.73 0.17 8.42
C PHE A 102 2.50 0.42 7.54
N PHE A 103 2.29 -0.41 6.54
CA PHE A 103 1.21 -0.24 5.58
C PHE A 103 0.91 -1.55 4.86
N ILE A 104 -0.32 -1.69 4.38
CA ILE A 104 -0.59 -2.66 3.32
C ILE A 104 -0.04 -2.07 2.02
N TRP A 105 0.68 -2.86 1.25
CA TRP A 105 1.33 -2.44 0.02
C TRP A 105 0.82 -3.27 -1.14
N LEU A 106 0.38 -2.60 -2.21
CA LEU A 106 0.05 -3.22 -3.49
C LEU A 106 0.98 -2.64 -4.56
N ALA A 107 1.78 -3.48 -5.18
CA ALA A 107 2.64 -3.11 -6.30
C ALA A 107 2.19 -3.76 -7.60
N TYR A 108 2.42 -3.07 -8.72
CA TYR A 108 2.15 -3.58 -10.06
C TYR A 108 3.42 -3.59 -10.90
N TYR A 109 3.92 -4.78 -11.21
CA TYR A 109 5.15 -5.04 -11.96
C TYR A 109 4.90 -5.08 -13.47
N TRP A 110 4.73 -3.91 -14.10
CA TRP A 110 4.46 -3.82 -15.55
C TRP A 110 5.61 -4.30 -16.46
N ARG A 111 6.81 -4.53 -15.90
CA ARG A 111 7.96 -5.11 -16.61
C ARG A 111 8.16 -6.61 -16.37
N ASN A 112 7.42 -7.21 -15.45
CA ASN A 112 7.56 -8.63 -15.14
C ASN A 112 6.55 -9.44 -15.94
N ASP A 113 6.99 -10.57 -16.47
CA ASP A 113 6.16 -11.48 -17.27
C ASP A 113 5.58 -12.63 -16.42
N ALA A 114 6.16 -12.88 -15.23
CA ALA A 114 5.70 -13.93 -14.31
C ALA A 114 4.67 -13.39 -13.31
N GLU A 115 5.10 -12.64 -12.29
CA GLU A 115 4.18 -12.06 -11.31
C GLU A 115 3.97 -10.56 -11.56
N LYS A 116 2.71 -10.15 -11.69
CA LYS A 116 2.35 -8.76 -11.97
C LYS A 116 1.96 -7.99 -10.74
N ILE A 117 1.47 -8.63 -9.68
CA ILE A 117 0.98 -7.94 -8.50
C ILE A 117 1.60 -8.56 -7.25
N ASP A 118 2.13 -7.71 -6.38
CA ASP A 118 2.51 -8.08 -5.01
C ASP A 118 1.59 -7.35 -4.05
N LEU A 119 0.98 -8.11 -3.13
CA LEU A 119 0.14 -7.60 -2.07
C LEU A 119 0.63 -8.11 -0.72
N CYS A 120 1.02 -7.17 0.16
CA CYS A 120 1.56 -7.52 1.46
C CYS A 120 1.22 -6.55 2.60
N ILE A 121 1.35 -6.98 3.85
CA ILE A 121 1.54 -6.05 4.98
C ILE A 121 3.04 -5.85 5.13
N GLY A 122 3.47 -4.62 4.87
CA GLY A 122 4.88 -4.26 4.85
C GLY A 122 5.22 -3.14 5.81
N ARG A 123 6.45 -2.69 5.66
CA ARG A 123 7.02 -1.56 6.38
C ARG A 123 7.88 -0.75 5.42
N SER A 124 8.23 0.46 5.81
CA SER A 124 9.27 1.20 5.14
C SER A 124 10.61 0.48 5.22
N ILE A 125 11.29 0.41 4.07
CA ILE A 125 12.63 -0.18 3.91
C ILE A 125 13.71 0.89 3.65
N GLU A 126 13.32 2.16 3.50
CA GLU A 126 14.31 3.26 3.43
C GLU A 126 15.02 3.37 4.79
N GLU A 127 16.34 3.55 4.79
CA GLU A 127 17.22 3.37 5.97
C GLU A 127 16.66 3.96 7.28
N ASN A 128 16.21 5.22 7.27
CA ASN A 128 15.67 5.86 8.46
C ASN A 128 14.27 5.33 8.83
N GLY A 129 13.41 5.05 7.86
CA GLY A 129 12.09 4.48 8.09
C GLY A 129 12.17 3.04 8.59
N GLU A 130 13.08 2.24 8.05
CA GLU A 130 13.37 0.88 8.50
C GLU A 130 13.82 0.85 9.94
N LYS A 131 14.82 1.68 10.30
CA LYS A 131 15.35 1.74 11.68
C LYS A 131 14.27 2.11 12.69
N GLU A 132 13.36 3.01 12.33
CA GLU A 132 12.23 3.35 13.21
C GLU A 132 11.20 2.22 13.29
N CYS A 133 10.89 1.56 12.17
CA CYS A 133 10.01 0.39 12.20
C CYS A 133 10.60 -0.74 13.05
N GLN A 134 11.90 -1.01 12.99
CA GLN A 134 12.56 -2.06 13.77
C GLN A 134 12.49 -1.86 15.29
N LYS A 135 12.33 -0.61 15.75
CA LYS A 135 12.17 -0.29 17.19
C LYS A 135 10.71 -0.37 17.64
N CYS A 136 9.78 -0.47 16.69
CA CYS A 136 8.35 -0.47 16.94
C CYS A 136 7.89 -1.85 17.42
N PRO A 137 7.10 -1.96 18.51
CA PRO A 137 6.55 -3.25 18.94
C PRO A 137 5.73 -3.96 17.84
N ALA A 138 5.13 -3.22 16.91
CA ALA A 138 4.42 -3.79 15.76
C ALA A 138 5.35 -4.57 14.81
N TYR A 139 6.67 -4.35 14.83
CA TYR A 139 7.62 -5.03 13.96
C TYR A 139 7.59 -6.54 14.16
N ASP A 140 7.70 -7.00 15.40
CA ASP A 140 7.74 -8.43 15.70
C ASP A 140 6.41 -9.08 15.30
N LYS A 141 5.29 -8.39 15.53
CA LYS A 141 3.97 -8.85 15.09
C LYS A 141 3.90 -8.98 13.58
N ILE A 142 4.33 -7.98 12.82
CA ILE A 142 4.13 -7.95 11.36
C ILE A 142 5.18 -8.78 10.63
N VAL A 143 6.44 -8.71 11.05
CA VAL A 143 7.59 -9.24 10.31
C VAL A 143 8.02 -10.61 10.83
N ILE A 144 7.96 -10.86 12.15
CA ILE A 144 8.47 -12.10 12.74
C ILE A 144 7.35 -13.12 12.90
N GLU A 145 6.30 -12.76 13.63
CA GLU A 145 5.17 -13.65 13.91
C GLU A 145 4.32 -13.88 12.66
N ASN A 146 4.25 -12.89 11.78
CA ASN A 146 3.44 -12.93 10.57
C ASN A 146 4.26 -12.83 9.28
N ALA A 147 5.45 -13.45 9.25
CA ALA A 147 6.43 -13.42 8.16
C ALA A 147 5.92 -13.82 6.75
N CYS A 148 4.62 -14.10 6.57
CA CYS A 148 4.01 -14.55 5.33
C CYS A 148 2.80 -13.73 4.87
N TYR A 149 2.64 -12.46 5.28
CA TYR A 149 1.66 -11.57 4.66
C TYR A 149 2.10 -11.08 3.28
N GLN A 150 2.46 -11.98 2.38
CA GLN A 150 2.80 -11.65 0.99
C GLN A 150 2.12 -12.63 0.06
N LYS A 151 1.45 -12.13 -0.96
CA LYS A 151 0.91 -12.95 -2.04
C LYS A 151 1.15 -12.28 -3.37
N LEU A 152 1.68 -13.09 -4.29
CA LEU A 152 1.93 -12.70 -5.66
C LEU A 152 0.79 -13.20 -6.55
N TYR A 153 0.48 -12.43 -7.58
CA TYR A 153 -0.52 -12.74 -8.58
C TYR A 153 0.00 -12.45 -9.98
N ASP A 154 -0.35 -13.30 -10.92
CA ASP A 154 0.18 -13.25 -12.29
C ASP A 154 -0.70 -12.37 -13.19
N ASP A 155 -2.00 -12.26 -12.88
CA ASP A 155 -2.93 -11.48 -13.68
C ASP A 155 -3.95 -10.73 -12.81
N LEU A 156 -4.10 -9.42 -13.05
CA LEU A 156 -5.08 -8.63 -12.29
C LEU A 156 -6.48 -9.20 -12.44
N GLU A 157 -6.97 -9.35 -13.68
CA GLU A 157 -8.38 -9.60 -13.97
C GLU A 157 -8.79 -11.02 -13.56
N ALA A 158 -7.95 -12.01 -13.82
CA ALA A 158 -8.20 -13.39 -13.40
C ALA A 158 -8.19 -13.55 -11.87
N ASP A 159 -7.38 -12.75 -11.17
CA ASP A 159 -7.20 -12.87 -9.72
C ASP A 159 -7.96 -11.81 -8.91
N LEU A 160 -8.80 -10.95 -9.50
CA LEU A 160 -9.43 -9.82 -8.81
C LEU A 160 -10.16 -10.20 -7.53
N GLU A 161 -10.94 -11.28 -7.55
CA GLU A 161 -11.64 -11.76 -6.35
C GLU A 161 -10.64 -12.22 -5.29
N SER A 162 -9.63 -13.02 -5.67
CA SER A 162 -8.57 -13.48 -4.77
C SER A 162 -7.75 -12.32 -4.18
N ILE A 163 -7.43 -11.31 -4.97
CA ILE A 163 -6.74 -10.09 -4.55
C ILE A 163 -7.61 -9.33 -3.55
N THR A 164 -8.90 -9.18 -3.83
CA THR A 164 -9.86 -8.48 -2.95
C THR A 164 -10.02 -9.22 -1.63
N ASP A 165 -10.18 -10.54 -1.65
CA ASP A 165 -10.26 -11.37 -0.45
C ASP A 165 -8.99 -11.28 0.38
N TYR A 166 -7.83 -11.37 -0.27
CA TYR A 166 -6.57 -11.27 0.45
C TYR A 166 -6.35 -9.86 1.01
N PHE A 167 -6.70 -8.81 0.28
CA PHE A 167 -6.65 -7.44 0.79
C PHE A 167 -7.53 -7.27 2.05
N LEU A 168 -8.74 -7.82 2.05
CA LEU A 168 -9.62 -7.80 3.22
C LEU A 168 -9.05 -8.63 4.38
N HIS A 169 -8.46 -9.78 4.10
CA HIS A 169 -7.74 -10.56 5.11
C HIS A 169 -6.61 -9.73 5.74
N LEU A 170 -5.76 -9.09 4.92
CA LEU A 170 -4.68 -8.23 5.41
C LEU A 170 -5.21 -7.04 6.23
N ILE A 171 -6.29 -6.39 5.80
CA ILE A 171 -6.94 -5.34 6.59
C ILE A 171 -7.35 -5.87 7.96
N ASN A 172 -7.97 -7.03 8.00
CA ASN A 172 -8.48 -7.60 9.24
C ASN A 172 -7.36 -8.00 10.21
N GLU A 173 -6.28 -8.61 9.70
CA GLU A 173 -5.09 -8.93 10.49
C GLU A 173 -4.39 -7.66 10.98
N PHE A 174 -4.19 -6.68 10.08
CA PHE A 174 -3.52 -5.44 10.43
C PHE A 174 -4.29 -4.64 11.49
N ASN A 175 -5.62 -4.72 11.48
CA ASN A 175 -6.51 -4.09 12.46
C ASN A 175 -6.57 -4.81 13.82
N GLN A 176 -6.10 -6.05 13.94
CA GLN A 176 -5.99 -6.70 15.25
C GLN A 176 -4.82 -6.16 16.08
N ILE A 177 -3.82 -5.57 15.43
CA ILE A 177 -2.66 -5.02 16.13
C ILE A 177 -3.09 -3.73 16.85
N PRO A 178 -2.94 -3.65 18.20
CA PRO A 178 -3.33 -2.46 18.95
C PRO A 178 -2.54 -1.23 18.52
N THR A 179 -3.17 -0.04 18.54
CA THR A 179 -2.50 1.23 18.18
C THR A 179 -1.25 1.51 19.01
N ALA A 180 -1.24 1.12 20.29
CA ALA A 180 -0.10 1.26 21.20
C ALA A 180 1.17 0.54 20.69
N TYR A 181 1.03 -0.47 19.83
CA TYR A 181 2.18 -1.15 19.23
C TYR A 181 2.85 -0.32 18.13
N PHE A 182 2.20 0.75 17.65
CA PHE A 182 2.70 1.63 16.59
C PHE A 182 3.24 2.96 17.12
N GLU A 183 3.16 3.18 18.43
CA GLU A 183 3.67 4.38 19.06
C GLU A 183 5.20 4.42 18.93
N LEU A 184 5.74 5.62 18.74
CA LEU A 184 7.17 5.85 18.85
C LEU A 184 7.56 5.59 20.30
N GLU A 185 8.68 4.88 20.51
CA GLU A 185 9.27 4.87 21.84
C GLU A 185 9.49 6.31 22.31
N PRO A 186 9.20 6.63 23.58
CA PRO A 186 9.46 7.95 24.10
C PRO A 186 10.92 8.27 23.82
N SER A 187 11.13 9.35 23.05
CA SER A 187 12.45 9.90 22.81
C SER A 187 13.13 10.02 24.17
N SER A 188 14.12 9.16 24.43
CA SER A 188 15.06 9.34 25.52
C SER A 188 15.91 10.56 25.16
N ALA A 189 15.30 11.74 25.23
CA ALA A 189 15.99 13.00 25.32
C ALA A 189 16.62 13.00 26.71
N SER A 190 17.76 12.31 26.82
CA SER A 190 18.67 12.48 27.95
C SER A 190 19.13 13.93 27.95
N HIS A 191 18.98 14.53 29.14
CA HIS A 191 19.42 15.83 29.59
C HIS A 191 20.85 16.21 29.19
#